data_AF-A0A9D3YBQ6-F1
#
_entry.id   AF-A0A9D3YBQ6-F1
#
_cell.length_a   1.000
_cell.length_b   1.000
_cell.length_c   1.000
_cell.angle_alpha   90.00
_cell.angle_beta   90.00
_cell.angle_gamma   90.00
#
_symmetry.space_group_name_H-M   'P 1'
#
loop_
_entity.id
_entity.type
_entity.pdbx_description
1 polymer ?
#
loop_
_entity_poly.entity_id
_entity_poly.type
_entity_poly.pdbx_seq_one_letter_code
_entity_poly.pdbx_strand_id
1 'polypeptide(L)' 'MSETGWSTTSTFKDYLENHFLTNINKGDGSQPVILLLDGHTTHTSTEMMKWARERNIHLFCLPAHTSPA' A
#
# COMPACT_ATOMS: atom_id res chain seq x y z
N MET A 1 6.36 -4.14 15.70
CA MET A 1 7.55 -4.86 15.21
C MET A 1 7.20 -6.34 15.21
N SER A 2 7.08 -6.99 14.04
CA SER A 2 6.76 -8.43 13.97
C SER A 2 8.03 -9.26 14.11
N GLU A 3 8.03 -10.24 15.01
CA GLU A 3 9.20 -11.05 15.44
C GLU A 3 9.84 -11.92 14.34
N THR A 4 9.30 -11.94 13.12
CA THR A 4 9.76 -12.84 12.04
C THR A 4 10.29 -12.14 10.79
N GLY A 5 10.28 -10.80 10.73
CA GLY A 5 10.74 -10.07 9.53
C GLY A 5 9.86 -10.25 8.28
N TRP A 6 8.78 -11.04 8.35
CA TRP A 6 7.77 -11.15 7.31
C TRP A 6 6.65 -10.15 7.54
N SER A 7 6.41 -9.29 6.54
CA SER A 7 5.24 -8.42 6.49
C SER A 7 3.98 -9.26 6.28
N THR A 8 3.27 -9.55 7.36
CA THR A 8 1.91 -10.09 7.29
C THR A 8 0.95 -8.99 6.80
N THR A 9 -0.18 -9.39 6.21
CA THR A 9 -1.20 -8.45 5.71
C THR A 9 -1.66 -7.44 6.78
N SER A 10 -1.65 -7.83 8.06
CA SER A 10 -1.98 -6.95 9.18
C SER A 10 -0.92 -5.88 9.44
N THR A 11 0.37 -6.24 9.41
CA THR A 11 1.47 -5.28 9.58
C THR A 11 1.53 -4.28 8.42
N PHE A 12 1.25 -4.72 7.19
CA PHE A 12 1.20 -3.82 6.04
C PHE A 12 0.07 -2.80 6.13
N LYS A 13 -1.13 -3.22 6.56
CA LYS A 13 -2.25 -2.29 6.80
C LYS A 13 -1.95 -1.29 7.92
N ASP A 14 -1.35 -1.76 9.02
CA ASP A 14 -0.96 -0.90 10.13
C ASP A 14 0.03 0.19 9.69
N TYR A 15 1.03 -0.20 8.89
CA TYR A 15 1.95 0.75 8.27
C TYR A 15 1.23 1.76 7.38
N LEU A 16 0.29 1.30 6.54
CA LEU A 16 -0.44 2.21 5.65
C LEU A 16 -1.26 3.24 6.43
N GLU A 17 -2.02 2.81 7.43
CA GLU A 17 -2.89 3.70 8.20
C GLU A 17 -2.11 4.65 9.11
N ASN A 18 -1.14 4.13 9.86
CA ASN A 18 -0.49 4.90 10.92
C ASN A 18 0.75 5.68 10.44
N HIS A 19 1.41 5.22 9.38
CA HIS A 19 2.65 5.82 8.91
C HIS A 19 2.54 6.40 7.49
N PHE A 20 2.04 5.63 6.51
CA PHE A 20 1.99 6.12 5.13
C PHE A 20 1.04 7.33 5.01
N LEU A 21 -0.21 7.19 5.47
CA LEU A 21 -1.21 8.26 5.34
C LEU A 21 -0.84 9.55 6.08
N THR A 22 -0.09 9.45 7.17
CA THR A 22 0.35 10.61 7.98
C THR A 22 1.52 11.36 7.35
N ASN A 23 2.31 10.68 6.51
CA ASN A 23 3.53 11.23 5.92
C ASN A 23 3.38 11.61 4.44
N ILE A 24 2.28 11.25 3.77
CA ILE A 24 2.04 11.69 2.39
C ILE A 24 1.40 13.09 2.36
N ASN A 25 1.88 13.92 1.44
CA ASN A 25 1.23 15.19 1.14
C ASN A 25 0.00 14.92 0.23
N LYS A 26 -1.20 14.94 0.81
CA LYS A 26 -2.45 14.78 0.07
C LYS A 26 -2.94 16.07 -0.61
N GLY A 27 -2.22 17.18 -0.45
CA GLY A 27 -2.69 18.49 -0.88
C GLY A 27 -4.05 18.82 -0.26
N ASP A 28 -5.00 19.23 -1.10
CA ASP A 28 -6.41 19.47 -0.75
C ASP A 28 -7.28 18.20 -0.75
N GLY A 29 -6.68 17.02 -0.96
CA GLY A 29 -7.37 15.74 -1.09
C GLY A 29 -7.96 15.46 -2.48
N SER A 30 -7.84 16.39 -3.43
CA SER A 30 -8.31 16.20 -4.81
C SER A 30 -7.31 15.44 -5.68
N GLN A 31 -6.02 15.46 -5.30
CA GLN A 31 -4.97 14.83 -6.08
C GLN A 31 -4.95 13.30 -5.85
N PRO A 32 -5.00 12.49 -6.93
CA PRO A 32 -4.89 11.05 -6.81
C PRO A 32 -3.49 10.65 -6.36
N VAL A 33 -3.41 9.74 -5.39
CA VAL A 33 -2.14 9.17 -4.92
C VAL A 33 -1.93 7.81 -5.58
N ILE A 34 -0.76 7.56 -6.16
CA ILE A 34 -0.43 6.24 -6.72
C ILE A 34 0.47 5.51 -5.74
N LEU A 35 0.01 4.36 -5.25
CA LEU A 35 0.79 3.45 -4.41
C LEU A 35 1.34 2.31 -5.29
N LEU A 36 2.66 2.33 -5.51
CA LEU A 36 3.39 1.29 -6.23
C LEU A 36 3.67 0.13 -5.28
N LEU A 37 3.29 -1.08 -5.68
CA LEU A 37 3.43 -2.31 -4.89
C LEU A 37 4.25 -3.32 -5.70
N ASP A 38 5.15 -4.05 -5.05
CA ASP A 38 5.69 -5.26 -5.65
C ASP A 38 4.58 -6.33 -5.64
N GLY A 39 4.48 -7.14 -6.70
CA GLY A 39 3.36 -8.03 -6.95
C GLY A 39 3.17 -9.20 -5.96
N HIS A 40 3.63 -9.08 -4.71
CA HIS A 40 3.35 -10.06 -3.67
C HIS A 40 1.83 -10.15 -3.41
N THR A 41 1.32 -11.38 -3.43
CA THR A 41 -0.11 -11.75 -3.33
C THR A 41 -0.80 -11.27 -2.06
N THR A 42 -0.05 -10.78 -1.07
CA THR A 42 -0.57 -10.17 0.17
C THR A 42 -1.23 -8.80 -0.06
N HIS A 43 -0.91 -8.09 -1.14
CA HIS A 43 -1.38 -6.71 -1.38
C HIS A 43 -2.70 -6.62 -2.17
N THR A 44 -3.21 -7.72 -2.72
CA THR A 44 -4.41 -7.77 -3.58
C THR A 44 -5.68 -8.27 -2.87
N SER A 45 -5.80 -8.02 -1.57
CA SER A 45 -7.06 -8.34 -0.85
C SER A 45 -8.17 -7.35 -1.22
N THR A 46 -9.42 -7.83 -1.27
CA THR A 46 -10.61 -6.99 -1.54
C THR A 46 -10.72 -5.81 -0.56
N GLU A 47 -10.29 -6.01 0.68
CA GLU A 47 -10.28 -4.98 1.71
C GLU A 47 -9.29 -3.86 1.41
N MET A 48 -8.10 -4.18 0.89
CA MET A 48 -7.11 -3.20 0.45
C MET A 48 -7.64 -2.36 -0.73
N MET A 49 -8.33 -2.99 -1.68
CA MET A 49 -8.93 -2.28 -2.81
C MET A 49 -10.04 -1.31 -2.37
N LYS A 50 -10.87 -1.71 -1.39
CA LYS A 50 -11.88 -0.82 -0.79
C LYS A 50 -11.24 0.36 -0.07
N TRP A 51 -10.26 0.07 0.79
CA TRP A 51 -9.51 1.08 1.53
C TRP A 51 -8.88 2.13 0.61
N ALA A 52 -8.24 1.68 -0.47
CA ALA A 52 -7.58 2.56 -1.44
C ALA A 52 -8.59 3.43 -2.18
N ARG A 53 -9.72 2.85 -2.62
CA ARG A 53 -10.81 3.59 -3.29
C ARG A 53 -11.39 4.70 -2.42
N GLU A 54 -11.66 4.43 -1.15
CA GLU A 54 -12.23 5.41 -0.21
C GLU A 54 -11.29 6.61 0.03
N ARG A 55 -9.99 6.44 -0.21
CA ARG A 55 -8.95 7.45 0.06
C ARG A 55 -8.38 8.08 -1.20
N ASN A 56 -8.99 7.84 -2.37
CA ASN A 56 -8.48 8.28 -3.68
C ASN A 56 -7.03 7.83 -3.94
N ILE A 57 -6.71 6.60 -3.52
CA ILE A 57 -5.41 5.95 -3.72
C ILE A 57 -5.56 4.90 -4.82
N HIS A 58 -4.73 5.00 -5.84
CA HIS A 58 -4.62 4.03 -6.93
C HIS A 58 -3.50 3.03 -6.61
N LEU A 59 -3.87 1.76 -6.50
CA LEU A 59 -2.91 0.67 -6.32
C LEU A 59 -2.36 0.26 -7.69
N PHE A 60 -1.04 0.30 -7.85
CA PHE A 60 -0.36 -0.16 -9.06
C PHE A 60 0.64 -1.25 -8.68
N CYS A 61 0.33 -2.48 -9.06
CA CYS A 61 1.21 -3.62 -8.82
C CYS A 61 2.20 -3.74 -9.96
N LEU A 62 3.49 -3.71 -9.65
CA LEU A 62 4.55 -3.97 -10.61
C LEU A 62 4.46 -5.43 -11.09
N PRO A 63 4.71 -5.69 -12.38
CA PRO A 63 4.77 -7.05 -12.90
C PRO A 63 5.89 -7.84 -12.21
N ALA A 64 5.74 -9.16 -12.12
CA ALA A 64 6.75 -10.02 -11.52
C ALA A 64 8.12 -9.82 -12.21
N HIS A 65 9.21 -9.85 -11.43
CA HIS A 65 10.60 -9.73 -11.88
C HIS A 65 11.11 -8.32 -12.27
N THR A 66 10.55 -7.23 -11.73
CA THR A 66 11.08 -5.85 -11.90
C THR A 66 11.85 -5.30 -10.70
N SER A 67 12.52 -6.14 -9.91
CA SER A 67 13.49 -5.68 -8.93
C SER A 67 14.83 -5.45 -9.64
N PRO A 68 15.50 -4.29 -9.53
CA PRO A 68 16.88 -4.17 -9.97
C PRO A 68 17.73 -5.16 -9.16
N ALA A 69 18.58 -5.91 -9.86
CA ALA A 69 19.63 -6.71 -9.25
C ALA A 69 20.64 -5.80 -8.53
#